data_AF-A0AAU9VEM0-F1
#
_entry.id   AF-A0AAU9VEM0-F1
#
_cell.length_a   1.000
_cell.length_b   1.000
_cell.length_c   1.000
_cell.angle_alpha   90.00
_cell.angle_beta   90.00
_cell.angle_gamma   90.00
#
_symmetry.space_group_name_H-M   'P 1'
#
loop_
_entity.id
_entity.type
_entity.pdbx_description
1 polymer ?
#
loop_
_entity_poly.entity_id
_entity_poly.type
_entity_poly.pdbx_seq_one_letter_code
_entity_poly.pdbx_strand_id
1 'polypeptide(L)'
;MSPKGKTCSKCHAQPNDKKKSVSCDSCKGLLCGECHGLSPTEIRAFGLKTRVVTFLCDSCKSTMAQLPLIMKKKLDELDKEVQQLRLRQNMLATESAIQELAERGKRANNLIIYDIPESSSDQPLQRQEHDTKEWKMIIASLTKKVNCDDIKVIRLGRQDSKNRNLSRPVKVIMKSKTDAIEVLRNKSKLTKPTKIQPDQTVMQREYLKYLRDELERRTSNGETDLTIKYIHGQPKIVNRTDKKN
;
A
#
# COMPACT_ATOMS: atom_id res chain seq x y z
N MET A 1 -26.83 -23.81 19.78
CA MET A 1 -27.75 -24.29 18.73
C MET A 1 -28.77 -25.21 19.39
N SER A 2 -30.03 -24.78 19.49
CA SER A 2 -31.10 -25.48 20.22
C SER A 2 -31.45 -26.84 19.61
N PRO A 3 -31.78 -27.86 20.43
CA PRO A 3 -32.11 -29.20 19.96
C PRO A 3 -33.42 -29.14 19.15
N LYS A 4 -33.31 -29.31 17.82
CA LYS A 4 -34.47 -29.25 16.92
C LYS A 4 -35.32 -30.52 17.05
N GLY A 5 -36.45 -30.38 17.75
CA GLY A 5 -37.74 -31.04 17.48
C GLY A 5 -37.81 -32.56 17.69
N LYS A 6 -38.38 -32.98 18.82
CA LYS A 6 -38.90 -34.35 19.01
C LYS A 6 -40.16 -34.64 18.17
N THR A 7 -40.58 -33.70 17.33
CA THR A 7 -41.86 -33.71 16.62
C THR A 7 -41.68 -33.60 15.10
N CYS A 8 -42.53 -34.28 14.36
CA CYS A 8 -42.54 -34.29 12.90
C CYS A 8 -42.85 -32.89 12.34
N SER A 9 -42.11 -32.43 11.32
CA SER A 9 -42.28 -31.09 10.75
C SER A 9 -43.59 -30.87 9.98
N LYS A 10 -44.36 -31.93 9.68
CA LYS A 10 -45.64 -31.86 8.95
C LYS A 10 -46.87 -31.98 9.84
N CYS A 11 -46.86 -32.90 10.79
CA CYS A 11 -48.01 -33.17 11.65
C CYS A 11 -47.80 -32.74 13.11
N HIS A 12 -46.61 -32.24 13.46
CA HIS A 12 -46.21 -31.80 14.80
C HIS A 12 -46.34 -32.86 15.92
N ALA A 13 -46.72 -34.10 15.59
CA ALA A 13 -46.75 -35.23 16.51
C ALA A 13 -45.34 -35.80 16.73
N GLN A 14 -45.12 -36.46 17.88
CA GLN A 14 -43.88 -37.20 18.11
C GLN A 14 -43.84 -38.48 17.26
N PRO A 15 -42.84 -38.65 16.38
CA PRO A 15 -42.69 -39.88 15.62
C PRO A 15 -42.41 -41.06 16.56
N ASN A 16 -43.17 -42.14 16.42
CA ASN A 16 -43.02 -43.33 17.27
C ASN A 16 -41.81 -44.18 16.81
N ASP A 17 -40.90 -44.52 17.72
CA ASP A 17 -39.65 -45.27 17.46
C ASP A 17 -39.88 -46.69 16.90
N LYS A 18 -41.08 -47.26 17.05
CA LYS A 18 -41.39 -48.65 16.67
C LYS A 18 -41.80 -48.85 15.21
N LYS A 19 -41.00 -48.35 14.24
CA LYS A 19 -40.98 -48.72 12.78
C LYS A 19 -41.68 -47.79 11.77
N LYS A 20 -42.09 -46.57 12.14
CA LYS A 20 -42.69 -45.61 11.17
C LYS A 20 -41.98 -44.25 11.09
N SER A 21 -40.85 -44.09 11.77
CA SER A 21 -40.08 -42.85 11.77
C SER A 21 -38.82 -42.96 10.90
N VAL A 22 -38.41 -41.85 10.30
CA VAL A 22 -37.19 -41.72 9.49
C VAL A 22 -36.48 -40.41 9.86
N SER A 23 -35.15 -40.42 9.88
CA SER A 23 -34.34 -39.22 10.15
C SER A 23 -33.90 -38.56 8.84
N CYS A 24 -34.08 -37.25 8.70
CA CYS A 24 -33.51 -36.49 7.59
C CYS A 24 -31.98 -36.50 7.66
N ASP A 25 -31.30 -36.80 6.56
CA ASP A 25 -29.84 -36.88 6.50
C ASP A 25 -29.14 -35.53 6.65
N SER A 26 -29.80 -34.42 6.29
CA SER A 26 -29.25 -33.07 6.42
C SER A 26 -29.50 -32.47 7.81
N CYS A 27 -30.76 -32.29 8.21
CA CYS A 27 -31.09 -31.59 9.47
C CYS A 27 -31.14 -32.51 10.69
N LYS A 28 -31.01 -33.83 10.50
CA LYS A 28 -31.10 -34.88 11.53
C LYS A 28 -32.43 -34.94 12.31
N GLY A 29 -33.46 -34.21 11.86
CA GLY A 29 -34.79 -34.24 12.46
C GLY A 29 -35.50 -35.58 12.24
N LEU A 30 -36.23 -36.04 13.26
CA LEU A 30 -37.03 -37.27 13.22
C LEU A 30 -38.42 -36.98 12.66
N LEU A 31 -38.86 -37.76 11.68
CA LEU A 31 -40.06 -37.48 10.87
C LEU A 31 -40.92 -38.73 10.71
N CYS A 32 -42.23 -38.54 10.61
CA CYS A 32 -43.15 -39.62 10.25
C CYS A 32 -42.98 -39.96 8.76
N GLY A 33 -42.76 -41.24 8.44
CA GLY A 33 -42.59 -41.72 7.07
C GLY A 33 -43.84 -41.49 6.21
N GLU A 34 -45.03 -41.77 6.76
CA GLU A 34 -46.32 -41.57 6.07
C GLU A 34 -46.55 -40.09 5.69
N CYS A 35 -46.22 -39.14 6.58
CA CYS A 35 -46.34 -37.71 6.28
C CYS A 35 -45.45 -37.26 5.12
N HIS A 36 -44.38 -38.01 4.83
CA HIS A 36 -43.44 -37.74 3.75
C HIS A 36 -43.58 -38.73 2.59
N GLY A 37 -44.67 -39.50 2.55
CA GLY A 37 -44.99 -40.41 1.45
C GLY A 37 -44.09 -41.64 1.35
N LEU A 38 -43.42 -42.03 2.43
CA LEU A 38 -42.53 -43.18 2.44
C LEU A 38 -43.27 -44.48 2.78
N SER A 39 -43.00 -45.52 1.99
CA SER A 39 -43.44 -46.88 2.27
C SER A 39 -42.67 -47.52 3.43
N PRO A 40 -43.21 -48.56 4.09
CA PRO A 40 -42.49 -49.32 5.12
C PRO A 40 -41.19 -49.97 4.65
N THR A 41 -41.04 -50.21 3.34
CA THR A 41 -39.81 -50.75 2.75
C THR A 41 -38.75 -49.67 2.61
N GLU A 42 -39.13 -48.47 2.17
CA GLU A 42 -38.22 -47.31 2.11
C GLU A 42 -37.76 -46.87 3.49
N ILE A 43 -38.67 -46.84 4.48
CA ILE A 43 -38.33 -46.52 5.87
C ILE A 43 -37.30 -47.51 6.43
N ARG A 44 -37.37 -48.80 6.06
CA ARG A 44 -36.39 -49.82 6.45
C ARG A 44 -35.06 -49.69 5.69
N ALA A 45 -35.08 -49.17 4.46
CA ALA A 45 -33.88 -49.00 3.64
C ALA A 45 -33.07 -47.76 4.07
N PHE A 46 -33.74 -46.63 4.35
CA PHE A 46 -33.20 -45.62 5.25
C PHE A 46 -33.02 -46.29 6.63
N GLY A 47 -32.16 -45.87 7.54
CA GLY A 47 -31.91 -46.66 8.78
C GLY A 47 -31.04 -47.90 8.62
N LEU A 48 -30.81 -48.46 7.42
CA LEU A 48 -29.62 -49.28 7.17
C LEU A 48 -28.35 -48.41 7.37
N LYS A 49 -27.34 -48.98 8.04
CA LYS A 49 -26.06 -48.30 8.32
C LYS A 49 -25.21 -48.10 7.06
N THR A 50 -25.32 -49.01 6.09
CA THR A 50 -24.52 -49.03 4.86
C THR A 50 -25.33 -48.60 3.64
N ARG A 51 -26.17 -47.56 3.79
CA ARG A 51 -27.00 -47.06 2.69
C ARG A 51 -26.27 -46.02 1.85
N VAL A 52 -26.45 -46.08 0.54
CA VAL A 52 -26.00 -45.04 -0.41
C VAL A 52 -27.08 -43.97 -0.60
N VAL A 53 -28.35 -44.36 -0.44
CA VAL A 53 -29.51 -43.49 -0.67
C VAL A 53 -29.76 -42.58 0.52
N THR A 54 -29.81 -41.27 0.26
CA THR A 54 -30.09 -40.23 1.27
C THR A 54 -31.55 -39.82 1.28
N PHE A 55 -32.11 -39.66 2.48
CA PHE A 55 -33.43 -39.07 2.67
C PHE A 55 -33.31 -37.63 3.16
N LEU A 56 -33.93 -36.70 2.42
CA LEU A 56 -34.07 -35.31 2.83
C LEU A 56 -35.55 -34.98 3.04
N CYS A 57 -35.86 -34.27 4.12
CA CYS A 57 -37.19 -33.74 4.34
C CYS A 57 -37.51 -32.60 3.35
N ASP A 58 -38.78 -32.25 3.20
CA ASP A 58 -39.22 -31.29 2.20
C ASP A 58 -38.55 -29.92 2.37
N SER A 59 -38.35 -29.46 3.62
CA SER A 59 -37.63 -28.20 3.88
C SER A 59 -36.15 -28.26 3.48
N CYS A 60 -35.47 -29.38 3.73
CA CYS A 60 -34.08 -29.59 3.32
C CYS A 60 -33.97 -29.72 1.80
N LYS A 61 -34.91 -30.40 1.13
CA LYS A 61 -34.96 -30.49 -0.34
C LYS A 61 -35.11 -29.10 -0.96
N SER A 62 -36.06 -28.30 -0.50
CA SER A 62 -36.26 -26.93 -0.99
C SER A 62 -35.03 -26.05 -0.74
N THR A 63 -34.41 -26.15 0.43
CA THR A 63 -33.18 -25.40 0.76
C THR A 63 -32.03 -25.79 -0.17
N MET A 64 -31.80 -27.09 -0.37
CA MET A 64 -30.74 -27.59 -1.24
C MET A 64 -30.97 -27.21 -2.71
N ALA A 65 -32.22 -27.14 -3.16
CA ALA A 65 -32.56 -26.67 -4.50
C ALA A 65 -32.29 -25.17 -4.68
N GLN A 66 -32.52 -24.36 -3.64
CA GLN A 66 -32.30 -22.90 -3.70
C GLN A 66 -30.84 -22.51 -3.42
N LEU A 67 -30.07 -23.35 -2.72
CA LEU A 67 -28.71 -23.03 -2.28
C LEU A 67 -27.78 -22.62 -3.45
N PRO A 68 -27.72 -23.35 -4.58
CA PRO A 68 -26.90 -22.94 -5.72
C PRO A 68 -27.29 -21.57 -6.29
N LEU A 69 -28.59 -21.25 -6.32
CA LEU A 69 -29.11 -19.98 -6.82
C LEU A 69 -28.73 -18.83 -5.89
N ILE A 70 -28.88 -19.01 -4.58
CA ILE A 70 -28.51 -18.02 -3.57
C ILE A 70 -27.00 -17.80 -3.58
N MET A 71 -26.21 -18.88 -3.67
CA MET A 71 -24.75 -18.78 -3.75
C MET A 71 -24.31 -18.04 -5.01
N LYS A 72 -24.88 -18.38 -6.18
CA LYS A 72 -24.59 -17.68 -7.43
C LYS A 72 -24.91 -16.18 -7.32
N LYS A 73 -26.10 -15.84 -6.81
CA LYS A 73 -26.49 -14.44 -6.60
C LYS A 73 -25.51 -13.68 -5.69
N LYS A 74 -25.10 -14.30 -4.57
CA LYS A 74 -24.12 -13.69 -3.66
C LYS A 74 -22.73 -13.55 -4.28
N LEU A 75 -22.30 -14.52 -5.09
CA LEU A 75 -21.04 -14.43 -5.83
C LEU A 75 -21.09 -13.29 -6.85
N ASP A 76 -22.20 -13.14 -7.56
CA ASP A 76 -22.39 -12.04 -8.53
C ASP A 76 -22.43 -10.67 -7.83
N GLU A 77 -23.06 -10.58 -6.66
CA GLU A 77 -23.06 -9.36 -5.82
C GLU A 77 -21.65 -9.02 -5.32
N LEU A 78 -20.91 -10.02 -4.84
CA LEU A 78 -19.55 -9.83 -4.34
C LEU A 78 -18.58 -9.46 -5.46
N ASP A 79 -18.71 -10.05 -6.65
CA ASP A 79 -17.90 -9.69 -7.81
C ASP A 79 -18.13 -8.22 -8.20
N LYS A 80 -19.39 -7.78 -8.24
CA LYS A 80 -19.73 -6.37 -8.49
C LYS A 80 -19.11 -5.43 -7.48
N GLU A 81 -19.15 -5.77 -6.19
CA GLU A 81 -18.54 -4.96 -5.13
C GLU A 81 -17.02 -4.87 -5.30
N VAL A 82 -16.35 -5.99 -5.59
CA VAL A 82 -14.90 -6.02 -5.84
C VAL A 82 -14.54 -5.17 -7.06
N GLN A 83 -15.32 -5.23 -8.14
CA GLN A 83 -15.08 -4.38 -9.32
C GLN A 83 -15.23 -2.90 -8.98
N GLN A 84 -16.26 -2.53 -8.21
CA GLN A 84 -16.44 -1.14 -7.75
C GLN A 84 -15.28 -0.66 -6.86
N LEU A 85 -14.83 -1.49 -5.93
CA LEU A 85 -13.70 -1.18 -5.06
C LEU A 85 -12.41 -1.00 -5.86
N ARG A 86 -12.15 -1.86 -6.86
CA ARG A 86 -11.00 -1.73 -7.76
C ARG A 86 -11.05 -0.43 -8.56
N LEU A 87 -12.21 -0.09 -9.12
CA LEU A 87 -12.39 1.17 -9.85
C LEU A 87 -12.10 2.38 -8.95
N ARG A 88 -12.66 2.38 -7.74
CA ARG A 88 -12.43 3.46 -6.76
C ARG A 88 -10.95 3.56 -6.36
N GLN A 89 -10.31 2.43 -6.10
CA GLN A 89 -8.89 2.37 -5.77
C GLN A 89 -8.03 2.94 -6.91
N ASN A 90 -8.33 2.56 -8.15
CA ASN A 90 -7.63 3.06 -9.33
C ASN A 90 -7.82 4.58 -9.52
N MET A 91 -9.03 5.09 -9.29
CA MET A 91 -9.28 6.54 -9.35
C MET A 91 -8.47 7.29 -8.30
N LEU A 92 -8.49 6.83 -7.04
CA LEU A 92 -7.71 7.46 -5.96
C LEU A 92 -6.20 7.38 -6.22
N ALA A 93 -5.70 6.25 -6.73
CA ALA A 93 -4.31 6.09 -7.11
C ALA A 93 -3.92 7.06 -8.25
N THR A 94 -4.81 7.26 -9.22
CA THR A 94 -4.61 8.20 -10.33
C THR A 94 -4.56 9.64 -9.83
N GLU A 95 -5.49 10.04 -8.96
CA GLU A 95 -5.51 11.38 -8.36
C GLU A 95 -4.24 11.65 -7.54
N SER A 96 -3.82 10.69 -6.72
CA SER A 96 -2.56 10.76 -5.95
C SER A 96 -1.34 10.90 -6.88
N ALA A 97 -1.30 10.16 -7.98
CA ALA A 97 -0.22 10.27 -8.97
C ALA A 97 -0.18 11.65 -9.66
N ILE A 98 -1.35 12.23 -9.97
CA ILE A 98 -1.45 13.58 -10.55
C ILE A 98 -0.99 14.63 -9.54
N GLN A 99 -1.43 14.54 -8.29
CA GLN A 99 -1.03 15.46 -7.23
C GLN A 99 0.49 15.41 -6.99
N GLU A 100 1.05 14.20 -6.95
CA GLU A 100 2.51 14.01 -6.85
C GLU A 100 3.24 14.66 -8.03
N LEU A 101 2.76 14.45 -9.26
CA LEU A 101 3.40 15.02 -10.45
C LEU A 101 3.41 16.56 -10.39
N ALA A 102 2.30 17.15 -9.98
CA ALA A 102 2.19 18.60 -9.77
C ALA A 102 3.15 19.09 -8.67
N GLU A 103 3.26 18.36 -7.55
CA GLU A 103 4.17 18.71 -6.46
C GLU A 103 5.65 18.59 -6.88
N ARG A 104 6.02 17.54 -7.61
CA ARG A 104 7.35 17.39 -8.21
C ARG A 104 7.68 18.56 -9.13
N GLY A 105 6.72 19.02 -9.94
CA GLY A 105 6.86 20.20 -10.77
C GLY A 105 7.21 21.45 -9.97
N LYS A 106 6.47 21.71 -8.88
CA LYS A 106 6.72 22.85 -7.97
C LYS A 106 8.07 22.77 -7.26
N ARG A 107 8.60 21.56 -7.03
CA ARG A 107 9.88 21.33 -6.34
C ARG A 107 11.08 21.20 -7.29
N ALA A 108 10.86 21.10 -8.61
CA ALA A 108 11.90 20.78 -9.57
C ALA A 108 13.04 21.81 -9.64
N ASN A 109 12.77 23.06 -9.25
CA ASN A 109 13.75 24.13 -9.23
C ASN A 109 14.43 24.30 -7.86
N ASN A 110 14.04 23.49 -6.87
CA ASN A 110 14.48 23.65 -5.50
C ASN A 110 15.63 22.69 -5.17
N LEU A 111 16.59 23.18 -4.41
CA LEU A 111 17.71 22.41 -3.87
C LEU A 111 17.70 22.51 -2.35
N ILE A 112 18.02 21.41 -1.69
CA ILE A 112 18.23 21.34 -0.24
C ILE A 112 19.72 21.14 0.01
N ILE A 113 20.28 22.00 0.85
CA ILE A 113 21.68 22.01 1.19
C ILE A 113 21.83 21.80 2.68
N TYR A 114 22.67 20.84 3.05
CA TYR A 114 22.99 20.51 4.43
C TYR A 114 24.39 21.01 4.78
N ASP A 115 24.62 21.23 6.08
CA ASP A 115 25.93 21.55 6.62
C ASP A 115 26.46 22.91 6.11
N ILE A 116 25.57 23.91 6.00
CA ILE A 116 25.95 25.33 5.84
C ILE A 116 25.98 26.00 7.22
N PRO A 117 27.14 26.51 7.67
CA PRO A 117 27.28 27.20 8.96
C PRO A 117 26.21 28.28 9.17
N GLU A 118 25.61 28.34 10.36
CA GLU A 118 24.64 29.40 10.69
C GLU A 118 25.37 30.72 10.98
N SER A 119 24.77 31.83 10.57
CA SER A 119 25.23 33.15 11.00
C SER A 119 24.99 33.35 12.49
N SER A 120 25.96 33.96 13.18
CA SER A 120 25.84 34.36 14.58
C SER A 120 25.10 35.69 14.79
N SER A 121 24.62 36.33 13.72
CA SER A 121 23.94 37.62 13.80
C SER A 121 22.50 37.49 14.30
N ASP A 122 22.12 38.37 15.21
CA ASP A 122 20.74 38.50 15.68
C ASP A 122 19.82 39.21 14.67
N GLN A 123 20.39 39.86 13.65
CA GLN A 123 19.62 40.57 12.62
C GLN A 123 19.17 39.66 11.48
N PRO A 124 17.85 39.58 11.18
CA PRO A 124 17.33 38.70 10.12
C PRO A 124 17.96 38.93 8.75
N LEU A 125 18.16 40.20 8.35
CA LEU A 125 18.75 40.55 7.05
C LEU A 125 20.20 40.04 6.91
N GLN A 126 21.02 40.25 7.93
CA GLN A 126 22.42 39.79 7.93
C GLN A 126 22.52 38.26 7.88
N ARG A 127 21.60 37.54 8.55
CA ARG A 127 21.54 36.07 8.44
C ARG A 127 21.20 35.62 7.01
N GLN A 128 20.26 36.28 6.35
CA GLN A 128 19.88 35.97 4.98
C GLN A 128 21.00 36.27 3.98
N GLU A 129 21.69 37.41 4.15
CA GLU A 129 22.84 37.79 3.33
C GLU A 129 23.99 36.79 3.49
N HIS A 130 24.26 36.36 4.72
CA HIS A 130 25.26 35.32 5.00
C HIS A 130 24.95 34.02 4.25
N ASP A 131 23.71 33.50 4.38
CA ASP A 131 23.31 32.26 3.71
C ASP A 131 23.38 32.38 2.17
N THR A 132 23.01 33.55 1.65
CA THR A 132 23.11 33.85 0.21
C THR A 132 24.56 33.90 -0.26
N LYS A 133 25.46 34.48 0.55
CA LYS A 133 26.90 34.53 0.27
C LYS A 133 27.52 33.13 0.28
N GLU A 134 27.22 32.31 1.29
CA GLU A 134 27.69 30.92 1.36
C GLU A 134 27.25 30.12 0.14
N TRP A 135 25.97 30.23 -0.25
CA TRP A 135 25.48 29.60 -1.47
C TRP A 135 26.26 30.05 -2.72
N LYS A 136 26.47 31.37 -2.90
CA LYS A 136 27.20 31.91 -4.05
C LYS A 136 28.65 31.40 -4.12
N MET A 137 29.31 31.17 -2.98
CA MET A 137 30.64 30.56 -2.95
C MET A 137 30.59 29.08 -3.34
N ILE A 138 29.60 28.34 -2.85
CA ILE A 138 29.42 26.91 -3.18
C ILE A 138 29.19 26.75 -4.69
N ILE A 139 28.22 27.48 -5.26
CA ILE A 139 27.88 27.33 -6.68
C ILE A 139 29.02 27.74 -7.62
N ALA A 140 29.78 28.78 -7.28
CA ALA A 140 30.95 29.21 -8.04
C ALA A 140 32.03 28.11 -8.12
N SER A 141 32.15 27.27 -7.08
CA SER A 141 33.05 26.11 -7.10
C SER A 141 32.55 24.93 -7.96
N LEU A 142 31.24 24.87 -8.22
CA LEU A 142 30.61 23.77 -8.95
C LEU A 142 30.52 24.00 -10.46
N THR A 143 30.07 25.20 -10.86
CA THR A 143 29.81 25.52 -12.26
C THR A 143 29.75 27.03 -12.50
N LYS A 144 30.24 27.46 -13.66
CA LYS A 144 30.11 28.86 -14.14
C LYS A 144 28.87 29.09 -15.00
N LYS A 145 28.11 28.03 -15.29
CA LYS A 145 26.97 28.07 -16.24
C LYS A 145 25.65 28.53 -15.62
N VAL A 146 25.59 28.60 -14.28
CA VAL A 146 24.36 28.86 -13.54
C VAL A 146 24.34 30.32 -13.08
N ASN A 147 23.29 31.05 -13.46
CA ASN A 147 23.05 32.38 -12.91
C ASN A 147 22.46 32.27 -11.50
N CYS A 148 23.00 33.05 -10.56
CA CYS A 148 22.60 33.09 -9.16
C CYS A 148 21.93 34.40 -8.74
N ASP A 149 21.49 35.21 -9.71
CA ASP A 149 20.75 36.45 -9.48
C ASP A 149 19.26 36.16 -9.20
N ASP A 150 18.68 36.89 -8.25
CA ASP A 150 17.29 36.78 -7.76
C ASP A 150 16.85 35.36 -7.34
N ILE A 151 17.77 34.60 -6.76
CA ILE A 151 17.44 33.31 -6.12
C ILE A 151 16.85 33.55 -4.72
N LYS A 152 15.99 32.64 -4.28
CA LYS A 152 15.48 32.67 -2.90
C LYS A 152 16.20 31.63 -2.05
N VAL A 153 16.83 32.08 -0.97
CA VAL A 153 17.57 31.23 -0.02
C VAL A 153 16.87 31.30 1.34
N ILE A 154 16.47 30.15 1.88
CA ILE A 154 15.65 30.07 3.10
C ILE A 154 16.11 28.89 3.97
N ARG A 155 16.34 29.09 5.27
CA ARG A 155 16.56 27.98 6.21
C ARG A 155 15.25 27.25 6.53
N LEU A 156 15.35 25.93 6.65
CA LEU A 156 14.24 25.05 7.00
C LEU A 156 14.28 24.72 8.49
N GLY A 157 13.13 24.83 9.14
CA GLY A 157 12.96 24.49 10.56
C GLY A 157 13.32 25.62 11.53
N ARG A 158 13.09 25.34 12.82
CA ARG A 158 13.39 26.24 13.94
C ARG A 158 14.83 26.05 14.37
N GLN A 159 15.50 27.13 14.72
CA GLN A 159 16.88 27.08 15.22
C GLN A 159 16.91 26.28 16.53
N ASP A 160 17.81 25.30 16.60
CA ASP A 160 17.98 24.50 17.82
C ASP A 160 18.89 25.28 18.78
N SER A 161 18.30 25.76 19.88
CA SER A 161 19.03 26.50 20.92
C SER A 161 19.95 25.60 21.75
N LYS A 162 19.75 24.27 21.73
CA LYS A 162 20.49 23.31 22.54
C LYS A 162 21.67 22.69 21.79
N ASN A 163 21.62 22.62 20.46
CA ASN A 163 22.67 22.00 19.65
C ASN A 163 23.17 22.93 18.53
N ARG A 164 24.06 23.86 18.89
CA ARG A 164 24.66 24.83 17.94
C ARG A 164 25.52 24.18 16.85
N ASN A 165 25.90 22.91 17.01
CA ASN A 165 26.68 22.18 15.99
C ASN A 165 25.81 21.67 14.84
N LEU A 166 24.48 21.59 15.01
CA LEU A 166 23.58 21.17 13.95
C LEU A 166 23.07 22.39 13.18
N SER A 167 23.67 22.63 12.01
CA SER A 167 23.22 23.67 11.10
C SER A 167 21.93 23.24 10.39
N ARG A 168 20.93 24.12 10.38
CA ARG A 168 19.66 23.83 9.68
C ARG A 168 19.86 23.72 8.18
N PRO A 169 19.11 22.83 7.50
CA PRO A 169 19.13 22.75 6.05
C PRO A 169 18.68 24.07 5.40
N VAL A 170 19.32 24.41 4.29
CA VAL A 170 18.97 25.59 3.48
C VAL A 170 18.26 25.12 2.21
N LYS A 171 17.09 25.69 1.97
CA LYS A 171 16.36 25.56 0.70
C LYS A 171 16.72 26.72 -0.21
N VAL A 172 17.21 26.38 -1.39
CA VAL A 172 17.47 27.32 -2.49
C VAL A 172 16.44 27.10 -3.58
N ILE A 173 15.73 28.16 -3.98
CA ILE A 173 14.78 28.15 -5.09
C ILE A 173 15.46 28.81 -6.28
N MET A 174 15.78 28.01 -7.28
CA MET A 174 16.39 28.45 -8.54
C MET A 174 15.32 29.01 -9.48
N LYS A 175 15.74 29.81 -10.46
CA LYS A 175 14.85 30.30 -11.53
C LYS A 175 14.41 29.19 -12.47
N SER A 176 15.33 28.28 -12.82
CA SER A 176 15.08 27.20 -13.78
C SER A 176 15.40 25.82 -13.21
N LYS A 177 14.62 24.83 -13.65
CA LYS A 177 14.88 23.40 -13.43
C LYS A 177 16.23 22.96 -14.02
N THR A 178 16.61 23.53 -15.17
CA THR A 178 17.86 23.19 -15.85
C THR A 178 19.06 23.55 -14.99
N ASP A 179 18.99 24.69 -14.30
CA ASP A 179 20.06 25.17 -13.43
C ASP A 179 20.19 24.26 -12.21
N ALA A 180 19.06 23.91 -11.58
CA ALA A 180 19.03 22.95 -10.47
C ALA A 180 19.65 21.60 -10.88
N ILE A 181 19.33 21.09 -12.08
CA ILE A 181 19.93 19.86 -12.62
C ILE A 181 21.44 20.02 -12.84
N GLU A 182 21.89 21.16 -13.36
CA GLU A 182 23.31 21.42 -13.59
C GLU A 182 24.09 21.44 -12.27
N VAL A 183 23.54 22.04 -11.21
CA VAL A 183 24.12 21.96 -9.86
C VAL A 183 24.21 20.50 -9.40
N LEU A 184 23.12 19.75 -9.52
CA LEU A 184 23.06 18.35 -9.07
C LEU A 184 24.01 17.42 -9.82
N ARG A 185 24.30 17.70 -11.10
CA ARG A 185 25.30 16.96 -11.89
C ARG A 185 26.73 17.22 -11.42
N ASN A 186 27.01 18.45 -11.01
CA ASN A 186 28.35 18.87 -10.61
C ASN A 186 28.63 18.68 -9.11
N LYS A 187 27.63 18.35 -8.29
CA LYS A 187 27.75 18.25 -6.82
C LYS A 187 28.83 17.29 -6.31
N SER A 188 29.31 16.34 -7.11
CA SER A 188 30.44 15.47 -6.75
C SER A 188 31.77 16.23 -6.65
N LYS A 189 31.85 17.45 -7.20
CA LYS A 189 33.01 18.35 -7.12
C LYS A 189 33.11 19.09 -5.78
N LEU A 190 32.11 18.96 -4.90
CA LEU A 190 32.16 19.59 -3.57
C LEU A 190 33.32 19.03 -2.76
N THR A 191 34.18 19.92 -2.28
CA THR A 191 35.32 19.58 -1.41
C THR A 191 34.99 19.72 0.08
N LYS A 192 33.99 20.55 0.41
CA LYS A 192 33.48 20.75 1.78
C LYS A 192 32.53 19.61 2.19
N PRO A 193 32.32 19.36 3.50
CA PRO A 193 31.35 18.37 3.99
C PRO A 193 29.89 18.68 3.64
N THR A 194 29.63 19.83 3.01
CA THR A 194 28.32 20.27 2.52
C THR A 194 27.70 19.25 1.55
N LYS A 195 26.44 18.91 1.78
CA LYS A 195 25.69 17.99 0.92
C LYS A 195 24.57 18.71 0.19
N ILE A 196 24.49 18.53 -1.13
CA ILE A 196 23.41 19.05 -1.96
C ILE A 196 22.50 17.91 -2.42
N GLN A 197 21.20 18.09 -2.20
CA GLN A 197 20.16 17.16 -2.60
C GLN A 197 19.02 17.89 -3.34
N PRO A 198 18.30 17.22 -4.24
CA PRO A 198 17.06 17.76 -4.80
C PRO A 198 16.01 17.89 -3.69
N ASP A 199 15.13 18.89 -3.79
CA ASP A 199 13.93 18.98 -2.95
C ASP A 199 12.93 17.90 -3.40
N GLN A 200 12.75 16.88 -2.57
CA GLN A 200 11.92 15.72 -2.87
C GLN A 200 10.59 15.78 -2.14
N THR A 201 9.54 15.23 -2.77
CA THR A 201 8.26 15.00 -2.11
C THR A 201 8.39 13.97 -0.99
N VAL A 202 7.37 13.85 -0.15
CA VAL A 202 7.32 12.80 0.89
C VAL A 202 7.42 11.42 0.24
N MET A 203 6.60 11.15 -0.79
CA MET A 203 6.60 9.86 -1.47
C MET A 203 7.95 9.53 -2.13
N GLN A 204 8.65 10.51 -2.71
CA GLN A 204 10.00 10.30 -3.25
C GLN A 204 11.01 9.93 -2.15
N ARG A 205 10.94 10.58 -0.99
CA ARG A 205 11.84 10.30 0.15
C ARG A 205 11.59 8.92 0.73
N GLU A 206 10.32 8.56 0.91
CA GLU A 206 9.91 7.24 1.42
C GLU A 206 10.31 6.12 0.45
N TYR A 207 10.08 6.31 -0.86
CA TYR A 207 10.50 5.34 -1.86
C TYR A 207 12.02 5.14 -1.88
N LEU A 208 12.80 6.23 -1.79
CA LEU A 208 14.26 6.14 -1.69
C LEU A 208 14.73 5.52 -0.38
N LYS A 209 14.04 5.75 0.73
CA LYS A 209 14.31 5.09 2.00
C LYS A 209 14.08 3.58 1.85
N TYR A 210 12.91 3.18 1.36
CA TYR A 210 12.60 1.79 1.06
C TYR A 210 13.67 1.11 0.19
N LEU A 211 14.13 1.77 -0.88
CA LEU A 211 15.19 1.22 -1.73
C LEU A 211 16.54 1.08 -1.02
N ARG A 212 16.86 1.97 -0.06
CA ARG A 212 18.08 1.84 0.75
C ARG A 212 17.98 0.70 1.73
N ASP A 213 16.85 0.61 2.44
CA ASP A 213 16.57 -0.46 3.40
C ASP A 213 16.59 -1.84 2.68
N GLU A 214 16.01 -1.91 1.48
CA GLU A 214 16.01 -3.13 0.67
C GLU A 214 17.40 -3.46 0.11
N LEU A 215 18.19 -2.46 -0.32
CA LEU A 215 19.57 -2.66 -0.75
C LEU A 215 20.43 -3.21 0.39
N GLU A 216 20.27 -2.65 1.60
CA GLU A 216 20.97 -3.10 2.81
C GLU A 216 20.58 -4.53 3.17
N ARG A 217 19.28 -4.85 3.13
CA ARG A 217 18.77 -6.21 3.35
C ARG A 217 19.39 -7.21 2.37
N ARG A 218 19.41 -6.90 1.07
CA ARG A 218 19.99 -7.78 0.03
C ARG A 218 21.49 -7.95 0.22
N THR A 219 22.20 -6.86 0.51
CA THR A 219 23.66 -6.89 0.76
C THR A 219 23.98 -7.72 2.01
N SER A 220 23.19 -7.58 3.08
CA SER A 220 23.33 -8.36 4.31
C SER A 220 23.04 -9.85 4.11
N ASN A 221 22.22 -10.20 3.11
CA ASN A 221 21.94 -11.58 2.72
C ASN A 221 22.97 -12.17 1.73
N GLY A 222 24.07 -11.46 1.48
CA GLY A 222 25.20 -11.96 0.67
C GLY A 222 25.15 -11.58 -0.81
N GLU A 223 24.18 -10.78 -1.26
CA GLU A 223 24.20 -10.26 -2.62
C GLU A 223 25.24 -9.14 -2.76
N THR A 224 26.18 -9.29 -3.70
CA THR A 224 27.24 -8.29 -3.95
C THR A 224 26.90 -7.41 -5.14
N ASP A 225 27.66 -6.32 -5.29
CA ASP A 225 27.64 -5.46 -6.48
C ASP A 225 26.29 -4.77 -6.79
N LEU A 226 25.43 -4.63 -5.79
CA LEU A 226 24.19 -3.87 -5.93
C LEU A 226 24.42 -2.37 -5.68
N THR A 227 23.63 -1.54 -6.37
CA THR A 227 23.59 -0.09 -6.14
C THR A 227 22.26 0.48 -6.60
N ILE A 228 21.87 1.63 -6.04
CA ILE A 228 20.73 2.40 -6.55
C ILE A 228 21.22 3.28 -7.71
N LYS A 229 20.65 3.10 -8.91
CA LYS A 229 20.84 3.99 -10.07
C LYS A 229 19.50 4.55 -10.52
N TYR A 230 19.52 5.73 -11.14
CA TYR A 230 18.34 6.31 -11.78
C TYR A 230 18.27 5.86 -13.25
N ILE A 231 17.24 5.09 -13.61
CA ILE A 231 16.97 4.64 -14.99
C ILE A 231 15.69 5.33 -15.46
N HIS A 232 15.75 6.07 -16.57
CA HIS A 232 14.66 6.93 -17.08
C HIS A 232 14.03 7.84 -16.00
N GLY A 233 14.88 8.36 -15.10
CA GLY A 233 14.44 9.25 -14.02
C GLY A 233 13.83 8.54 -12.79
N GLN A 234 13.79 7.19 -12.77
CA GLN A 234 13.29 6.41 -11.64
C GLN A 234 14.44 5.69 -10.92
N PRO A 235 14.55 5.79 -9.58
CA PRO A 235 15.57 5.07 -8.83
C PRO A 235 15.24 3.58 -8.78
N LYS A 236 16.21 2.73 -9.06
CA LYS A 236 16.10 1.27 -9.04
C LYS A 236 17.38 0.66 -8.46
N ILE A 237 17.25 -0.46 -7.75
CA ILE A 237 18.39 -1.29 -7.35
C ILE A 237 18.80 -2.10 -8.58
N VAL A 238 20.06 -2.00 -8.96
CA VAL A 238 20.64 -2.67 -10.13
C VAL A 238 22.02 -3.21 -9.80
N ASN A 239 22.52 -4.12 -10.62
CA ASN A 239 23.91 -4.52 -10.50
C ASN A 239 24.82 -3.38 -11.02
N ARG A 240 25.97 -3.21 -10.38
CA ARG A 240 27.01 -2.27 -10.81
C ARG A 240 27.45 -2.56 -12.24
N THR A 241 27.51 -3.84 -12.62
CA THR A 241 27.93 -4.32 -13.94
C THR A 241 26.91 -4.07 -15.05
N ASP A 242 25.64 -3.82 -14.71
CA ASP A 242 24.60 -3.52 -15.71
C ASP A 242 24.92 -2.17 -16.37
N LYS A 243 25.32 -2.23 -17.65
CA LYS A 243 25.53 -1.05 -18.51
C LYS A 243 24.19 -0.35 -18.76
N LYS A 244 24.24 0.97 -18.90
CA LYS A 244 23.09 1.76 -19.37
C LYS A 244 22.73 1.29 -20.78
N ASN A 245 21.56 0.67 -20.93
CA ASN A 245 20.84 0.66 -22.21
C ASN A 245 20.13 1.99 -22.40
#